data_AF-A0A7C8KI85-F1
#
_entry.id   AF-A0A7C8KI85-F1
#
_cell.length_a   1.000
_cell.length_b   1.000
_cell.length_c   1.000
_cell.angle_alpha   90.00
_cell.angle_beta   90.00
_cell.angle_gamma   90.00
#
_symmetry.space_group_name_H-M   'P 1'
#
loop_
_entity.id
_entity.type
_entity.pdbx_description
1 polymer ?
#
loop_
_entity_poly.entity_id
_entity_poly.type
_entity_poly.pdbx_seq_one_letter_code
_entity_poly.pdbx_strand_id
1 'polypeptide(L)'
;MVSILSIYLGLYTCGSLCDYMVQVLRKEVDSPYPWVYGLFENSIFQMVVAFMGIFAMVSNSVLVYNLARMICVTSGIKGDWGKIESWPNMFGEFEDAWSIRNVWGRAWHQNLRRCLTAPGEKVSSLIFGSSPKLGRVPQLIRRYFLVFSAFGVSGLLHSLAVYYGSKTDTMPYEDSTPLHMRPGWYVTGYFFYIQPFAITLEDFICWATGASTESKGVKATKVRWFVGMVYTLTWFTWGTAVLWIHPQLASLGYQRTSDAELGYVHILVSTSEAASILPLNPWPAVVKTVSPMFWDVYGYFKSSGLGGYLYLYAYTTLEILGGSGFNVLKSASSVV
;
A
#
# COMPACT_ATOMS: atom_id res chain seq x y z
N MET A 1 12.71 14.26 8.74
CA MET A 1 11.98 14.93 7.65
C MET A 1 12.48 14.36 6.35
N VAL A 2 11.63 13.66 5.60
CA VAL A 2 11.95 13.30 4.21
C VAL A 2 11.66 14.55 3.38
N SER A 3 12.66 15.08 2.69
CA SER A 3 12.46 16.26 1.85
C SER A 3 11.62 15.87 0.62
N ILE A 4 10.81 16.78 0.10
CA ILE A 4 10.06 16.58 -1.14
C ILE A 4 10.99 16.10 -2.28
N LEU A 5 12.21 16.64 -2.34
CA LEU A 5 13.26 16.21 -3.27
C LEU A 5 13.66 14.73 -3.08
N SER A 6 13.75 14.26 -1.84
CA SER A 6 14.07 12.87 -1.54
C SER A 6 12.95 11.91 -1.99
N ILE A 7 11.69 12.34 -1.87
CA ILE A 7 10.54 11.61 -2.42
C ILE A 7 10.65 11.52 -3.94
N TYR A 8 10.90 12.64 -4.63
CA TYR A 8 11.03 12.65 -6.09
C TYR A 8 12.19 11.81 -6.59
N LEU A 9 13.35 11.92 -5.96
CA LEU A 9 14.51 11.11 -6.34
C LEU A 9 14.23 9.61 -6.13
N GLY A 10 13.53 9.25 -5.04
CA GLY A 10 13.09 7.88 -4.80
C GLY A 10 12.11 7.37 -5.87
N LEU A 11 11.13 8.19 -6.26
CA LEU A 11 10.19 7.85 -7.34
C LEU A 11 10.89 7.66 -8.68
N TYR A 12 11.79 8.58 -9.02
CA TYR A 12 12.56 8.55 -10.26
C TYR A 12 13.45 7.29 -10.35
N THR A 13 14.20 7.02 -9.28
CA THR A 13 15.09 5.85 -9.21
C THR A 13 14.32 4.54 -9.23
N CYS A 14 13.18 4.46 -8.53
CA CYS A 14 12.32 3.28 -8.56
C CYS A 14 11.70 3.04 -9.94
N GLY A 15 11.14 4.09 -10.56
CA GLY A 15 10.53 3.99 -11.89
C GLY A 15 11.53 3.59 -12.97
N SER A 16 12.68 4.28 -13.04
CA SER A 16 13.74 3.98 -14.02
C SER A 16 14.34 2.58 -13.85
N LEU A 17 14.52 2.11 -12.61
CA LEU A 17 14.96 0.74 -12.34
C LEU A 17 13.93 -0.28 -12.82
N CYS A 18 12.64 -0.09 -12.49
CA CYS A 18 11.58 -0.99 -12.94
C CYS A 18 11.48 -1.02 -14.46
N ASP A 19 11.56 0.13 -15.12
CA ASP A 19 11.52 0.27 -16.58
C ASP A 19 12.68 -0.47 -17.25
N TYR A 20 13.92 -0.26 -16.76
CA TYR A 20 15.09 -0.97 -17.26
C TYR A 20 14.99 -2.48 -17.06
N MET A 21 14.52 -2.92 -15.88
CA MET A 21 14.31 -4.35 -15.60
C MET A 21 13.30 -4.97 -16.56
N VAL A 22 12.18 -4.29 -16.82
CA VAL A 22 11.15 -4.77 -17.75
C VAL A 22 11.71 -4.88 -19.17
N GLN A 23 12.46 -3.88 -19.65
CA GLN A 23 13.06 -3.91 -20.99
C GLN A 23 14.06 -5.07 -21.15
N VAL A 24 14.89 -5.34 -20.14
CA VAL A 24 15.83 -6.48 -20.14
C VAL A 24 15.08 -7.80 -20.11
N LEU A 25 14.06 -7.95 -19.26
CA LEU A 25 13.27 -9.18 -19.16
C LEU A 25 12.48 -9.49 -20.43
N ARG A 26 12.00 -8.45 -21.13
CA ARG A 26 11.31 -8.58 -22.43
C ARG A 26 12.27 -8.69 -23.61
N LYS A 27 13.59 -8.65 -23.39
CA LYS A 27 14.62 -8.64 -24.43
C LYS A 27 14.47 -7.49 -25.43
N GLU A 28 13.90 -6.36 -24.97
CA GLU A 28 13.81 -5.12 -25.72
C GLU A 28 15.17 -4.39 -25.74
N VAL A 29 15.98 -4.62 -24.71
CA VAL A 29 17.35 -4.09 -24.58
C VAL A 29 18.28 -5.21 -24.14
N ASP A 30 19.42 -5.33 -24.82
CA ASP A 30 20.48 -6.24 -24.40
C ASP A 30 21.14 -5.75 -23.11
N SER A 31 21.28 -6.65 -22.14
CA SER A 31 22.06 -6.34 -20.95
C SER A 31 23.56 -6.35 -21.27
N PRO A 32 24.35 -5.37 -20.80
CA PRO A 32 25.79 -5.40 -20.96
C PRO A 32 26.46 -6.58 -20.22
N TYR A 33 25.76 -7.24 -19.28
CA TYR A 33 26.30 -8.36 -18.52
C TYR A 33 25.34 -9.57 -18.49
N PRO A 34 25.82 -10.79 -18.79
CA PRO A 34 24.96 -11.99 -18.83
C PRO A 34 24.25 -12.32 -17.50
N TRP A 35 24.84 -11.97 -16.36
CA TRP A 35 24.26 -12.28 -15.04
C TRP A 35 23.08 -11.38 -14.65
N VAL A 36 22.92 -10.22 -15.30
CA VAL A 36 21.85 -9.25 -14.98
C VAL A 36 20.48 -9.81 -15.33
N TYR A 37 20.35 -10.51 -16.45
CA TYR A 37 19.09 -11.17 -16.82
C TYR A 37 18.67 -12.19 -15.75
N GLY A 38 19.60 -13.06 -15.31
CA GLY A 38 19.32 -14.05 -14.27
C GLY A 38 18.98 -13.42 -12.91
N LEU A 39 19.58 -12.27 -12.57
CA LEU A 39 19.19 -11.50 -11.38
C LEU A 39 17.77 -10.93 -11.50
N PHE A 40 17.40 -10.39 -12.66
CA PHE A 40 16.08 -9.80 -12.88
C PHE A 40 14.97 -10.83 -13.01
N GLU A 41 15.29 -12.03 -13.53
CA GLU A 41 14.38 -13.18 -13.59
C GLU A 41 14.10 -13.76 -12.19
N ASN A 42 15.04 -13.58 -11.25
CA ASN A 42 14.89 -14.10 -9.89
C ASN A 42 13.67 -13.48 -9.17
N SER A 43 12.71 -14.33 -8.80
CA SER A 43 11.46 -13.87 -8.18
C SER A 43 11.67 -13.17 -6.84
N ILE A 44 12.67 -13.56 -6.04
CA ILE A 44 12.96 -12.89 -4.76
C ILE A 44 13.45 -11.47 -5.03
N PHE A 45 14.34 -11.30 -6.01
CA PHE A 45 14.81 -9.97 -6.39
C PHE A 45 13.65 -9.09 -6.87
N GLN A 46 12.75 -9.63 -7.70
CA GLN A 46 11.55 -8.90 -8.13
C GLN A 46 10.64 -8.53 -6.95
N MET A 47 10.46 -9.40 -5.95
CA MET A 47 9.69 -9.07 -4.74
C MET A 47 10.33 -7.91 -3.95
N VAL A 48 11.66 -7.87 -3.85
CA VAL A 48 12.38 -6.78 -3.19
C VAL A 48 12.18 -5.46 -3.95
N VAL A 49 12.26 -5.49 -5.29
CA VAL A 49 12.02 -4.30 -6.12
C VAL A 49 10.55 -3.86 -6.05
N ALA A 50 9.60 -4.80 -6.07
CA ALA A 50 8.18 -4.53 -5.85
C ALA A 50 7.93 -3.89 -4.48
N PHE A 51 8.63 -4.35 -3.44
CA PHE A 51 8.55 -3.75 -2.11
C PHE A 51 9.06 -2.30 -2.10
N MET A 52 10.11 -1.99 -2.87
CA MET A 52 10.54 -0.60 -3.11
C MET A 52 9.47 0.23 -3.83
N GLY A 53 8.74 -0.35 -4.77
CA GLY A 53 7.59 0.29 -5.45
C GLY A 53 6.48 0.75 -4.50
N ILE A 54 6.28 0.08 -3.36
CA ILE A 54 5.32 0.53 -2.35
C ILE A 54 5.79 1.83 -1.69
N PHE A 55 7.09 1.97 -1.41
CA PHE A 55 7.62 3.22 -0.87
C PHE A 55 7.43 4.37 -1.86
N ALA A 56 7.52 4.11 -3.16
CA ALA A 56 7.15 5.07 -4.19
C ALA A 56 5.66 5.47 -4.07
N MET A 57 4.73 4.50 -4.07
CA MET A 57 3.30 4.77 -3.90
C MET A 57 2.99 5.57 -2.62
N VAL A 58 3.56 5.15 -1.50
CA VAL A 58 3.40 5.80 -0.19
C VAL A 58 3.92 7.23 -0.20
N SER A 59 5.05 7.47 -0.86
CA SER A 59 5.65 8.80 -0.93
C SER A 59 4.71 9.80 -1.62
N ASN A 60 3.91 9.35 -2.57
CA ASN A 60 2.84 10.16 -3.19
C ASN A 60 1.73 10.49 -2.20
N SER A 61 1.29 9.49 -1.43
CA SER A 61 0.28 9.72 -0.40
C SER A 61 0.76 10.70 0.67
N VAL A 62 2.05 10.66 1.04
CA VAL A 62 2.68 11.64 1.94
C VAL A 62 2.66 13.04 1.33
N LEU A 63 2.98 13.18 0.05
CA LEU A 63 2.97 14.47 -0.64
C LEU A 63 1.57 15.09 -0.61
N VAL A 64 0.55 14.34 -1.04
CA VAL A 64 -0.83 14.85 -1.05
C VAL A 64 -1.35 15.12 0.35
N TYR A 65 -1.06 14.25 1.32
CA TYR A 65 -1.41 14.49 2.71
C TYR A 65 -0.81 15.79 3.25
N ASN A 66 0.46 16.07 2.94
CA ASN A 66 1.12 17.31 3.37
C ASN A 66 0.61 18.54 2.61
N LEU A 67 0.26 18.43 1.32
CA LEU A 67 -0.39 19.50 0.57
C LEU A 67 -1.75 19.85 1.18
N ALA A 68 -2.60 18.84 1.42
CA ALA A 68 -3.91 19.02 2.06
C ALA A 68 -3.76 19.66 3.45
N ARG A 69 -2.81 19.17 4.25
CA ARG A 69 -2.45 19.76 5.55
C ARG A 69 -2.10 21.24 5.42
N MET A 70 -1.21 21.60 4.49
CA MET A 70 -0.81 22.99 4.28
C MET A 70 -2.00 23.86 3.89
N ILE A 71 -2.83 23.41 2.94
CA ILE A 71 -4.03 24.14 2.51
C ILE A 71 -4.98 24.34 3.69
N CYS A 72 -5.37 23.29 4.41
CA CYS A 72 -6.33 23.40 5.51
C CYS A 72 -5.86 24.32 6.64
N VAL A 73 -4.58 24.24 7.00
CA VAL A 73 -3.98 25.08 8.06
C VAL A 73 -3.84 26.53 7.60
N THR A 74 -3.30 26.77 6.41
CA THR A 74 -3.07 28.14 5.90
C THR A 74 -4.35 28.86 5.53
N SER A 75 -5.37 28.15 5.03
CA SER A 75 -6.70 28.71 4.77
C SER A 75 -7.51 28.99 6.05
N GLY A 76 -7.00 28.63 7.23
CA GLY A 76 -7.67 28.91 8.51
C GLY A 76 -9.02 28.21 8.64
N ILE A 77 -9.15 26.99 8.09
CA ILE A 77 -10.40 26.22 8.19
C ILE A 77 -10.75 26.06 9.67
N LYS A 78 -11.98 26.46 10.04
CA LYS A 78 -12.42 26.40 11.43
C LYS A 78 -12.44 24.97 11.96
N GLY A 79 -12.23 24.84 13.27
CA GLY A 79 -12.21 23.55 13.96
C GLY A 79 -10.85 22.88 13.91
N ASP A 80 -10.84 21.55 14.00
CA ASP A 80 -9.60 20.79 14.14
C ASP A 80 -8.79 20.73 12.84
N TRP A 81 -9.42 20.83 11.67
CA TRP A 81 -8.75 20.80 10.37
C TRP A 81 -7.74 21.93 10.16
N GLY A 82 -7.96 23.11 10.75
CA GLY A 82 -7.04 24.25 10.68
C GLY A 82 -5.88 24.19 11.68
N LYS A 83 -5.86 23.22 12.61
CA LYS A 83 -4.81 23.08 13.62
C LYS A 83 -3.74 22.12 13.14
N ILE A 84 -2.48 22.50 13.27
CA ILE A 84 -1.36 21.68 12.80
C ILE A 84 -1.25 20.34 13.56
N GLU A 85 -1.71 20.29 14.81
CA GLU A 85 -1.68 19.13 15.70
C GLU A 85 -2.72 18.06 15.32
N SER A 86 -3.75 18.44 14.55
CA SER A 86 -4.79 17.52 14.08
C SER A 86 -4.33 16.65 12.91
N TRP A 87 -3.14 16.94 12.36
CA TRP A 87 -2.54 16.23 11.23
C TRP A 87 -1.35 15.38 11.70
N PRO A 88 -1.59 14.19 12.29
CA PRO A 88 -0.52 13.32 12.73
C PRO A 88 0.35 12.87 11.54
N ASN A 89 1.64 12.66 11.80
CA ASN A 89 2.53 12.14 10.77
C ASN A 89 2.02 10.79 10.23
N MET A 90 2.08 10.61 8.91
CA MET A 90 1.65 9.38 8.26
C MET A 90 2.54 8.19 8.62
N PHE A 91 3.82 8.43 8.89
CA PHE A 91 4.80 7.42 9.25
C PHE A 91 5.54 7.83 10.53
N GLY A 92 5.91 6.82 11.32
CA GLY A 92 6.81 6.97 12.46
C GLY A 92 8.27 6.73 12.07
N GLU A 93 9.09 6.41 13.07
CA GLU A 93 10.50 6.12 12.84
C GLU A 93 10.68 4.72 12.25
N PHE A 94 11.38 4.63 11.11
CA PHE A 94 11.70 3.34 10.48
C PHE A 94 12.57 2.46 11.37
N GLU A 95 13.37 3.04 12.27
CA GLU A 95 14.14 2.27 13.24
C GLU A 95 13.31 1.45 14.22
N ASP A 96 12.01 1.74 14.35
CA ASP A 96 11.09 0.96 15.17
C ASP A 96 10.46 -0.22 14.41
N ALA A 97 10.72 -0.38 13.11
CA ALA A 97 10.17 -1.43 12.24
C ALA A 97 10.77 -2.84 12.46
N TRP A 98 11.33 -3.14 13.62
CA TRP A 98 12.00 -4.42 13.94
C TRP A 98 11.05 -5.56 14.39
N SER A 99 9.74 -5.30 14.46
CA SER A 99 8.72 -6.33 14.71
C SER A 99 7.46 -6.05 13.89
N ILE A 100 6.67 -7.07 13.55
CA ILE A 100 5.41 -6.91 12.82
C ILE A 100 4.47 -6.00 13.61
N ARG A 101 4.39 -6.19 14.94
CA ARG A 101 3.61 -5.31 15.82
C ARG A 101 4.03 -3.86 15.69
N ASN A 102 5.33 -3.56 15.66
CA ASN A 102 5.79 -2.17 15.61
C ASN A 102 5.68 -1.55 14.21
N VAL A 103 5.82 -2.34 13.14
CA VAL A 103 5.55 -1.83 11.78
C VAL A 103 4.16 -1.23 11.73
N TRP A 104 3.13 -1.97 12.12
CA TRP A 104 1.75 -1.46 12.15
C TRP A 104 1.49 -0.48 13.30
N GLY A 105 2.08 -0.74 14.46
CA GLY A 105 1.79 -0.03 15.70
C GLY A 105 2.49 1.30 15.86
N ARG A 106 3.58 1.56 15.11
CA ARG A 106 4.43 2.75 15.26
C ARG A 106 4.95 3.31 13.94
N ALA A 107 5.24 2.48 12.95
CA ALA A 107 5.92 2.95 11.74
C ALA A 107 4.96 3.30 10.59
N TRP A 108 3.92 2.50 10.36
CA TRP A 108 3.12 2.51 9.13
C TRP A 108 1.74 3.17 9.30
N HIS A 109 1.34 4.06 8.37
CA HIS A 109 -0.01 4.67 8.29
C HIS A 109 -0.60 5.13 9.64
N GLN A 110 0.19 5.83 10.45
CA GLN A 110 -0.21 6.24 11.80
C GLN A 110 -1.38 7.24 11.81
N ASN A 111 -1.59 7.98 10.72
CA ASN A 111 -2.73 8.85 10.52
C ASN A 111 -4.08 8.10 10.44
N LEU A 112 -4.10 6.83 10.03
CA LEU A 112 -5.32 6.02 9.93
C LEU A 112 -5.72 5.33 11.23
N ARG A 113 -4.85 5.35 12.24
CA ARG A 113 -5.01 4.56 13.46
C ARG A 113 -6.34 4.81 14.16
N ARG A 114 -6.73 6.07 14.33
CA ARG A 114 -7.99 6.46 14.99
C ARG A 114 -9.20 5.93 14.24
N CYS A 115 -9.20 6.05 12.91
CA CYS A 115 -10.31 5.61 12.07
C CYS A 115 -10.47 4.08 12.10
N LEU A 116 -9.36 3.35 12.09
CA LEU A 116 -9.37 1.88 12.08
C LEU A 116 -9.67 1.28 13.46
N THR A 117 -9.29 1.95 14.57
CA THR A 117 -9.56 1.43 15.92
C THR A 117 -10.91 1.83 16.48
N ALA A 118 -11.50 2.96 16.04
CA ALA A 118 -12.74 3.49 16.61
C ALA A 118 -13.92 2.49 16.66
N PRO A 119 -14.20 1.68 15.61
CA PRO A 119 -15.27 0.67 15.68
C PRO A 119 -15.00 -0.38 16.76
N GLY A 120 -13.76 -0.88 16.83
CA GLY A 120 -13.33 -1.85 17.84
C GLY A 120 -13.37 -1.27 19.26
N GLU A 121 -12.98 -0.01 19.44
CA GLU A 121 -13.06 0.68 20.74
C GLU A 121 -14.50 0.81 21.22
N LYS A 122 -15.43 1.14 20.31
CA LYS A 122 -16.85 1.23 20.65
C LYS A 122 -17.40 -0.12 21.10
N VAL A 123 -17.17 -1.18 20.32
CA VAL A 123 -17.61 -2.54 20.70
C VAL A 123 -16.95 -3.00 21.99
N SER A 124 -15.65 -2.75 22.15
CA SER A 124 -14.93 -3.07 23.38
C SER A 124 -15.51 -2.36 24.60
N SER A 125 -15.93 -1.09 24.48
CA SER A 125 -16.53 -0.35 25.59
C SER A 125 -17.90 -0.92 26.01
N LEU A 126 -18.64 -1.49 25.05
CA LEU A 126 -19.93 -2.14 25.32
C LEU A 126 -19.75 -3.48 26.04
N ILE A 127 -18.70 -4.24 25.69
CA ILE A 127 -18.45 -5.57 26.25
C ILE A 127 -17.73 -5.49 27.61
N PHE A 128 -16.66 -4.70 27.68
CA PHE A 128 -15.76 -4.66 28.86
C PHE A 128 -16.00 -3.44 29.75
N GLY A 129 -16.90 -2.54 29.37
CA GLY A 129 -17.05 -1.23 29.99
C GLY A 129 -15.88 -0.28 29.66
N SER A 130 -16.00 0.96 30.14
CA SER A 130 -14.94 1.99 30.02
C SER A 130 -13.98 1.97 31.22
N SER A 131 -14.06 0.97 32.09
CA SER A 131 -13.30 0.96 33.35
C SER A 131 -11.82 0.68 33.09
N PRO A 132 -10.90 1.54 33.56
CA PRO A 132 -9.47 1.30 33.49
C PRO A 132 -9.01 0.18 34.44
N LYS A 133 -9.89 -0.33 35.32
CA LYS A 133 -9.57 -1.34 36.36
C LYS A 133 -9.97 -2.77 35.97
N LEU A 134 -9.75 -3.16 34.71
CA LEU A 134 -9.94 -4.54 34.29
C LEU A 134 -8.85 -5.44 34.93
N GLY A 135 -9.19 -6.68 35.27
CA GLY A 135 -8.18 -7.68 35.65
C GLY A 135 -7.25 -8.03 34.49
N ARG A 136 -6.12 -8.70 34.77
CA ARG A 136 -5.08 -9.03 33.77
C ARG A 136 -5.63 -9.76 32.54
N VAL A 137 -6.50 -10.74 32.72
CA VAL A 137 -7.07 -11.54 31.62
C VAL A 137 -8.03 -10.72 30.74
N PRO A 138 -9.05 -10.02 31.28
CA PRO A 138 -9.89 -9.13 30.48
C PRO A 138 -9.11 -8.03 29.74
N GLN A 139 -8.05 -7.47 30.34
CA GLN A 139 -7.18 -6.51 29.66
C GLN A 139 -6.48 -7.12 28.44
N LEU A 140 -5.98 -8.36 28.57
CA LEU A 140 -5.31 -9.07 27.48
C LEU A 140 -6.28 -9.39 26.34
N ILE A 141 -7.48 -9.88 26.68
CA ILE A 141 -8.55 -10.15 25.71
C ILE A 141 -8.92 -8.85 24.98
N ARG A 142 -9.14 -7.75 25.72
CA ARG A 142 -9.42 -6.44 25.13
C ARG A 142 -8.31 -5.99 24.18
N ARG A 143 -7.05 -6.14 24.58
CA ARG A 143 -5.89 -5.74 23.75
C ARG A 143 -5.89 -6.47 22.41
N TYR A 144 -6.05 -7.79 22.42
CA TYR A 144 -6.06 -8.56 21.17
C TYR A 144 -7.35 -8.35 20.38
N PHE A 145 -8.51 -8.23 21.04
CA PHE A 145 -9.76 -7.87 20.37
C PHE A 145 -9.62 -6.59 19.55
N LEU A 146 -8.99 -5.54 20.10
CA LEU A 146 -8.77 -4.28 19.38
C LEU A 146 -7.81 -4.44 18.20
N VAL A 147 -6.76 -5.26 18.34
CA VAL A 147 -5.83 -5.57 17.23
C VAL A 147 -6.57 -6.30 16.11
N PHE A 148 -7.30 -7.37 16.43
CA PHE A 148 -8.11 -8.11 15.47
C PHE A 148 -9.19 -7.24 14.82
N SER A 149 -9.87 -6.39 15.58
CA SER A 149 -10.90 -5.49 15.06
C SER A 149 -10.31 -4.49 14.06
N ALA A 150 -9.16 -3.88 14.39
CA ALA A 150 -8.51 -2.90 13.51
C ALA A 150 -8.08 -3.53 12.17
N PHE A 151 -7.50 -4.73 12.20
CA PHE A 151 -7.16 -5.47 10.99
C PHE A 151 -8.38 -6.02 10.26
N GLY A 152 -9.46 -6.34 10.99
CA GLY A 152 -10.76 -6.70 10.42
C GLY A 152 -11.32 -5.58 9.54
N VAL A 153 -11.37 -4.35 10.09
CA VAL A 153 -11.81 -3.16 9.36
C VAL A 153 -10.86 -2.85 8.20
N SER A 154 -9.54 -2.90 8.42
CA SER A 154 -8.55 -2.67 7.37
C SER A 154 -8.69 -3.67 6.22
N GLY A 155 -8.78 -4.97 6.53
CA GLY A 155 -8.94 -6.03 5.53
C GLY A 155 -10.21 -5.87 4.73
N LEU A 156 -11.34 -5.54 5.38
CA LEU A 156 -12.60 -5.27 4.69
C LEU A 156 -12.48 -4.09 3.71
N LEU A 157 -11.90 -2.96 4.14
CA LEU A 157 -11.74 -1.78 3.29
C LEU A 157 -10.85 -2.08 2.07
N HIS A 158 -9.75 -2.80 2.26
CA HIS A 158 -8.86 -3.17 1.17
C HIS A 158 -9.48 -4.20 0.23
N SER A 159 -10.20 -5.21 0.74
CA SER A 159 -10.96 -6.15 -0.07
C SER A 159 -12.01 -5.44 -0.92
N LEU A 160 -12.80 -4.55 -0.33
CA LEU A 160 -13.82 -3.80 -1.05
C LEU A 160 -13.21 -2.91 -2.14
N ALA A 161 -12.10 -2.23 -1.84
CA ALA A 161 -11.39 -1.42 -2.83
C ALA A 161 -10.93 -2.25 -4.04
N VAL A 162 -10.42 -3.46 -3.81
CA VAL A 162 -10.04 -4.38 -4.91
C VAL A 162 -11.28 -4.90 -5.63
N TYR A 163 -12.32 -5.33 -4.92
CA TYR A 163 -13.56 -5.86 -5.51
C TYR A 163 -14.20 -4.86 -6.48
N TYR A 164 -14.38 -3.60 -6.05
CA TYR A 164 -14.97 -2.57 -6.90
C TYR A 164 -14.04 -2.07 -8.01
N GLY A 165 -12.72 -2.18 -7.82
CA GLY A 165 -11.73 -1.83 -8.84
C GLY A 165 -11.49 -2.92 -9.89
N SER A 166 -11.82 -4.18 -9.57
CA SER A 166 -11.46 -5.33 -10.40
C SER A 166 -12.27 -5.39 -11.68
N LYS A 167 -11.59 -5.70 -12.78
CA LYS A 167 -12.20 -5.92 -14.10
C LYS A 167 -12.43 -7.40 -14.40
N THR A 168 -11.66 -8.26 -13.75
CA THR A 168 -11.61 -9.71 -14.01
C THR A 168 -11.86 -10.47 -12.72
N ASP A 169 -13.10 -10.45 -12.24
CA ASP A 169 -13.52 -11.27 -11.10
C ASP A 169 -14.27 -12.52 -11.60
N THR A 170 -13.71 -13.19 -12.61
CA THR A 170 -14.23 -14.42 -13.19
C THR A 170 -13.65 -15.68 -12.55
N MET A 171 -12.76 -15.56 -11.55
CA MET A 171 -12.10 -16.72 -10.94
C MET A 171 -13.11 -17.51 -10.09
N PRO A 172 -13.41 -18.78 -10.44
CA PRO A 172 -14.34 -19.60 -9.68
C PRO A 172 -13.83 -19.77 -8.24
N TYR A 173 -14.68 -19.41 -7.27
CA TYR A 173 -14.43 -19.69 -5.87
C TYR A 173 -14.89 -21.12 -5.58
N GLU A 174 -13.95 -22.07 -5.67
CA GLU A 174 -14.12 -23.39 -5.06
C GLU A 174 -13.22 -23.49 -3.83
N ASP A 175 -13.67 -24.20 -2.80
CA ASP A 175 -12.89 -24.34 -1.55
C ASP A 175 -11.53 -25.02 -1.78
N SER A 176 -11.42 -25.83 -2.84
CA SER A 176 -10.20 -26.48 -3.31
C SER A 176 -9.21 -25.54 -4.02
N THR A 177 -9.62 -24.33 -4.43
CA THR A 177 -8.77 -23.39 -5.16
C THR A 177 -7.62 -22.90 -4.26
N PRO A 178 -6.34 -23.10 -4.68
CA PRO A 178 -5.17 -22.59 -3.95
C PRO A 178 -5.27 -21.08 -3.68
N LEU A 179 -4.80 -20.62 -2.51
CA LEU A 179 -4.96 -19.22 -2.08
C LEU A 179 -4.50 -18.18 -3.13
N HIS A 180 -3.39 -18.44 -3.82
CA HIS A 180 -2.85 -17.54 -4.84
C HIS A 180 -3.67 -17.48 -6.14
N MET A 181 -4.59 -18.43 -6.35
CA MET A 181 -5.50 -18.49 -7.50
C MET A 181 -6.92 -18.02 -7.15
N ARG A 182 -7.15 -17.52 -5.93
CA ARG A 182 -8.44 -16.97 -5.49
C ARG A 182 -8.62 -15.53 -5.98
N PRO A 183 -9.86 -15.00 -5.99
CA PRO A 183 -10.12 -13.62 -6.37
C PRO A 183 -9.24 -12.60 -5.63
N GLY A 184 -8.75 -11.59 -6.33
CA GLY A 184 -7.75 -10.65 -5.80
C GLY A 184 -8.20 -9.93 -4.52
N TRP A 185 -9.49 -9.62 -4.40
CA TRP A 185 -10.07 -9.01 -3.20
C TRP A 185 -10.01 -9.94 -1.98
N TYR A 186 -10.15 -11.25 -2.19
CA TYR A 186 -10.09 -12.26 -1.12
C TYR A 186 -8.66 -12.38 -0.60
N VAL A 187 -7.70 -12.54 -1.50
CA VAL A 187 -6.29 -12.68 -1.13
C VAL A 187 -5.76 -11.40 -0.47
N THR A 188 -6.14 -10.23 -1.00
CA THR A 188 -5.81 -8.93 -0.40
C THR A 188 -6.38 -8.82 1.02
N GLY A 189 -7.64 -9.20 1.25
CA GLY A 189 -8.22 -9.23 2.59
C GLY A 189 -7.46 -10.16 3.52
N TYR A 190 -7.10 -11.34 3.02
CA TYR A 190 -6.33 -12.33 3.75
C TYR A 190 -4.97 -11.78 4.24
N PHE A 191 -4.28 -10.98 3.43
CA PHE A 191 -3.05 -10.30 3.85
C PHE A 191 -3.24 -9.48 5.12
N PHE A 192 -4.35 -8.74 5.26
CA PHE A 192 -4.62 -7.96 6.47
C PHE A 192 -5.10 -8.84 7.63
N TYR A 193 -5.92 -9.86 7.35
CA TYR A 193 -6.44 -10.76 8.39
C TYR A 193 -5.36 -11.61 9.04
N ILE A 194 -4.24 -11.91 8.37
CA ILE A 194 -3.15 -12.71 8.96
C ILE A 194 -2.23 -11.90 9.88
N GLN A 195 -2.17 -10.57 9.73
CA GLN A 195 -1.34 -9.69 10.58
C GLN A 195 -1.63 -9.82 12.09
N PRO A 196 -2.89 -9.80 12.59
CA PRO A 196 -3.16 -9.95 14.02
C PRO A 196 -2.76 -11.33 14.57
N PHE A 197 -2.81 -12.39 13.75
CA PHE A 197 -2.30 -13.71 14.14
C PHE A 197 -0.77 -13.70 14.24
N ALA A 198 -0.08 -13.14 13.24
CA ALA A 198 1.37 -13.00 13.25
C ALA A 198 1.85 -12.18 14.45
N ILE A 199 1.16 -11.08 14.76
CA ILE A 199 1.43 -10.25 15.95
C ILE A 199 1.20 -11.04 17.26
N THR A 200 0.14 -11.85 17.33
CA THR A 200 -0.15 -12.65 18.53
C THR A 200 0.91 -13.74 18.74
N LEU A 201 1.35 -14.37 17.65
CA LEU A 201 2.45 -15.35 17.68
C LEU A 201 3.78 -14.69 18.06
N GLU A 202 4.11 -13.53 17.48
CA GLU A 202 5.30 -12.73 17.82
C GLU A 202 5.32 -12.37 19.32
N ASP A 203 4.20 -11.87 19.84
CA ASP A 203 4.07 -11.54 21.26
C ASP A 203 4.20 -12.77 22.17
N PHE A 204 3.62 -13.92 21.77
CA PHE A 204 3.72 -15.17 22.50
C PHE A 204 5.16 -15.68 22.56
N ILE A 205 5.88 -15.66 21.43
CA ILE A 205 7.29 -16.06 21.37
C ILE A 205 8.14 -15.14 22.26
N CYS A 206 7.94 -13.82 22.18
CA CYS A 206 8.67 -12.88 23.03
C CYS A 206 8.38 -13.12 24.53
N TRP A 207 7.13 -13.38 24.88
CA TRP A 207 6.75 -13.74 26.25
C TRP A 207 7.40 -15.05 26.71
N ALA A 208 7.33 -16.12 25.90
CA ALA A 208 7.86 -17.44 26.24
C ALA A 208 9.40 -17.44 26.37
N THR A 209 10.09 -16.61 25.59
CA THR A 209 11.55 -16.49 25.60
C THR A 209 12.08 -15.43 26.57
N GLY A 210 11.18 -14.66 27.22
CA GLY A 210 11.57 -13.51 28.04
C GLY A 210 12.19 -12.35 27.25
N ALA A 211 12.04 -12.34 25.92
CA ALA A 211 12.62 -11.33 25.07
C ALA A 211 11.90 -9.99 25.23
N SER A 212 12.64 -8.92 25.55
CA SER A 212 12.05 -7.58 25.76
C SER A 212 11.35 -7.05 24.50
N THR A 213 10.10 -6.62 24.59
CA THR A 213 9.36 -5.99 23.49
C THR A 213 9.45 -4.46 23.50
N GLU A 214 10.29 -3.90 24.39
CA GLU A 214 10.49 -2.46 24.49
C GLU A 214 11.57 -1.99 23.52
N SER A 215 11.35 -0.83 22.89
CA SER A 215 12.30 -0.27 21.92
C SER A 215 13.70 -0.08 22.53
N LYS A 216 13.79 0.41 23.77
CA LYS A 216 15.07 0.53 24.49
C LYS A 216 15.77 -0.83 24.67
N GLY A 217 15.02 -1.86 25.08
CA GLY A 217 15.57 -3.20 25.30
C GLY A 217 16.02 -3.90 24.03
N VAL A 218 15.31 -3.68 22.90
CA VAL A 218 15.70 -4.25 21.60
C VAL A 218 16.88 -3.49 21.00
N LYS A 219 16.84 -2.15 20.98
CA LYS A 219 17.91 -1.31 20.43
C LYS A 219 19.19 -1.34 21.27
N ALA A 220 19.15 -1.79 22.52
CA ALA A 220 20.34 -2.01 23.35
C ALA A 220 21.31 -3.03 22.72
N THR A 221 20.79 -4.00 21.96
CA THR A 221 21.61 -4.98 21.24
C THR A 221 21.42 -4.81 19.74
N LYS A 222 22.41 -4.22 19.05
CA LYS A 222 22.35 -3.98 17.60
C LYS A 222 22.06 -5.24 16.80
N VAL A 223 22.61 -6.39 17.22
CA VAL A 223 22.34 -7.69 16.59
C VAL A 223 20.85 -8.05 16.66
N ARG A 224 20.24 -7.90 17.84
CA ARG A 224 18.82 -8.20 18.05
C ARG A 224 17.92 -7.31 17.22
N TRP A 225 18.22 -6.01 17.22
CA TRP A 225 17.52 -5.04 16.38
C TRP A 225 17.64 -5.39 14.89
N PHE A 226 18.85 -5.73 14.42
CA PHE A 226 19.10 -6.10 13.03
C PHE A 226 18.36 -7.38 12.63
N VAL A 227 18.39 -8.41 13.48
CA VAL A 227 17.62 -9.65 13.26
C VAL A 227 16.13 -9.35 13.16
N GLY A 228 15.59 -8.49 14.03
CA GLY A 228 14.21 -8.03 13.95
C GLY A 228 13.89 -7.32 12.64
N MET A 229 14.78 -6.43 12.19
CA MET A 229 14.64 -5.74 10.89
C MET A 229 14.64 -6.72 9.72
N VAL A 230 15.57 -7.69 9.68
CA VAL A 230 15.62 -8.69 8.61
C VAL A 230 14.34 -9.53 8.61
N TYR A 231 13.87 -9.94 9.79
CA TYR A 231 12.63 -10.69 9.94
C TYR A 231 11.42 -9.92 9.39
N THR A 232 11.23 -8.67 9.80
CA THR A 232 10.10 -7.87 9.33
C THR A 232 10.19 -7.54 7.84
N LEU A 233 11.37 -7.16 7.35
CA LEU A 233 11.58 -6.91 5.93
C LEU A 233 11.25 -8.15 5.10
N THR A 234 11.63 -9.34 5.56
CA THR A 234 11.30 -10.60 4.89
C THR A 234 9.79 -10.84 4.90
N TRP A 235 9.13 -10.69 6.06
CA TRP A 235 7.67 -10.86 6.19
C TRP A 235 6.89 -9.95 5.25
N PHE A 236 7.23 -8.67 5.21
CA PHE A 236 6.51 -7.68 4.40
C PHE A 236 6.89 -7.76 2.92
N THR A 237 8.13 -8.08 2.57
CA THR A 237 8.53 -8.28 1.17
C THR A 237 7.75 -9.42 0.54
N TRP A 238 7.71 -10.58 1.21
CA TRP A 238 6.95 -11.73 0.74
C TRP A 238 5.44 -11.46 0.82
N GLY A 239 4.94 -11.04 1.98
CA GLY A 239 3.51 -10.88 2.22
C GLY A 239 2.89 -9.83 1.29
N THR A 240 3.57 -8.71 1.05
CA THR A 240 3.02 -7.69 0.16
C THR A 240 3.11 -8.09 -1.31
N ALA A 241 4.20 -8.70 -1.76
CA ALA A 241 4.29 -9.15 -3.15
C ALA A 241 3.26 -10.26 -3.44
N VAL A 242 3.19 -11.29 -2.60
CA VAL A 242 2.43 -12.52 -2.87
C VAL A 242 0.95 -12.40 -2.50
N LEU A 243 0.64 -11.82 -1.33
CA LEU A 243 -0.73 -11.83 -0.80
C LEU A 243 -1.50 -10.54 -1.08
N TRP A 244 -0.84 -9.49 -1.58
CA TRP A 244 -1.49 -8.19 -1.77
C TRP A 244 -1.33 -7.66 -3.21
N ILE A 245 -0.12 -7.28 -3.61
CA ILE A 245 0.08 -6.56 -4.88
C ILE A 245 -0.12 -7.47 -6.09
N HIS A 246 0.41 -8.69 -6.08
CA HIS A 246 0.23 -9.63 -7.18
C HIS A 246 -1.25 -9.93 -7.46
N PRO A 247 -2.05 -10.40 -6.47
CA PRO A 247 -3.48 -10.67 -6.69
C PRO A 247 -4.27 -9.42 -7.08
N GLN A 248 -3.95 -8.26 -6.50
CA GLN A 248 -4.60 -6.99 -6.83
C GLN A 248 -4.34 -6.59 -8.28
N LEU A 249 -3.10 -6.65 -8.75
CA LEU A 249 -2.77 -6.30 -10.14
C LEU A 249 -3.33 -7.32 -11.12
N ALA A 250 -3.33 -8.59 -10.76
CA ALA A 250 -3.98 -9.64 -11.54
C ALA A 250 -5.47 -9.37 -11.75
N SER A 251 -6.20 -9.00 -10.69
CA SER A 251 -7.65 -8.71 -10.77
C SER A 251 -7.98 -7.41 -11.52
N LEU A 252 -6.98 -6.53 -11.68
CA LEU A 252 -7.04 -5.34 -12.53
C LEU A 252 -6.63 -5.61 -13.99
N GLY A 253 -6.23 -6.85 -14.33
CA GLY A 253 -5.87 -7.25 -15.69
C GLY A 253 -4.43 -6.93 -16.10
N TYR A 254 -3.51 -6.67 -15.15
CA TYR A 254 -2.10 -6.38 -15.46
C TYR A 254 -1.27 -7.63 -15.83
N GLN A 255 -1.82 -8.83 -15.72
CA GLN A 255 -1.15 -10.04 -16.16
C GLN A 255 -1.35 -10.26 -17.67
N ARG A 256 -0.28 -10.06 -18.44
CA ARG A 256 -0.22 -10.52 -19.83
C ARG A 256 0.15 -11.99 -19.85
N THR A 257 -0.55 -12.80 -20.64
CA THR A 257 -0.23 -14.22 -20.82
C THR A 257 1.20 -14.45 -21.33
N SER A 258 1.73 -13.53 -22.14
CA SER A 258 3.13 -13.55 -22.62
C SER A 258 4.16 -13.35 -21.51
N ASP A 259 3.77 -12.71 -20.41
CA ASP A 259 4.66 -12.26 -19.34
C ASP A 259 4.51 -13.14 -18.08
N ALA A 260 3.60 -14.13 -18.12
CA ALA A 260 3.26 -14.98 -16.97
C ALA A 260 4.46 -15.84 -16.50
N GLU A 261 5.35 -16.22 -17.42
CA GLU A 261 6.55 -16.99 -17.10
C GLU A 261 7.66 -16.12 -16.46
N LEU A 262 7.54 -14.78 -16.52
CA LEU A 262 8.54 -13.83 -16.00
C LEU A 262 8.27 -13.42 -14.54
N GLY A 263 7.48 -14.21 -13.80
CA GLY A 263 7.20 -14.03 -12.38
C GLY A 263 6.36 -12.78 -12.07
N TYR A 264 6.93 -11.87 -11.29
CA TYR A 264 6.31 -10.61 -10.83
C TYR A 264 6.56 -9.42 -11.77
N VAL A 265 6.95 -9.64 -13.03
CA VAL A 265 7.20 -8.56 -14.00
C VAL A 265 6.02 -7.60 -14.15
N HIS A 266 4.77 -8.08 -14.04
CA HIS A 266 3.56 -7.25 -14.09
C HIS A 266 3.50 -6.23 -12.93
N ILE A 267 4.09 -6.55 -11.77
CA ILE A 267 4.25 -5.60 -10.67
C ILE A 267 5.25 -4.50 -11.06
N LEU A 268 6.35 -4.85 -11.72
CA LEU A 268 7.36 -3.91 -12.18
C LEU A 268 6.81 -2.97 -13.25
N VAL A 269 6.04 -3.50 -14.20
CA VAL A 269 5.33 -2.72 -15.23
C VAL A 269 4.37 -1.73 -14.57
N SER A 270 3.50 -2.21 -13.67
CA SER A 270 2.57 -1.34 -12.94
C SER A 270 3.28 -0.27 -12.12
N THR A 271 4.41 -0.61 -11.50
CA THR A 271 5.22 0.35 -10.71
C THR A 271 5.85 1.42 -11.61
N SER A 272 6.39 1.03 -12.77
CA SER A 272 6.93 1.98 -13.77
C SER A 272 5.85 2.93 -14.28
N GLU A 273 4.67 2.39 -14.63
CA GLU A 273 3.53 3.20 -15.06
C GLU A 273 3.05 4.16 -13.96
N ALA A 274 2.86 3.66 -12.74
CA ALA A 274 2.45 4.48 -11.60
C ALA A 274 3.44 5.61 -11.31
N ALA A 275 4.74 5.35 -11.45
CA ALA A 275 5.77 6.39 -11.33
C ALA A 275 5.62 7.46 -12.42
N SER A 276 5.28 7.08 -13.65
CA SER A 276 5.19 8.01 -14.79
C SER A 276 3.93 8.88 -14.85
N ILE A 277 2.84 8.48 -14.18
CA ILE A 277 1.55 9.20 -14.21
C ILE A 277 1.63 10.55 -13.48
N LEU A 278 2.63 10.75 -12.62
CA LEU A 278 2.78 11.97 -11.86
C LEU A 278 3.40 13.07 -12.72
N PRO A 279 2.71 14.21 -12.94
CA PRO A 279 3.20 15.31 -13.79
C PRO A 279 4.47 16.00 -13.24
N LEU A 280 4.88 15.67 -12.01
CA LEU A 280 6.11 16.18 -11.37
C LEU A 280 7.25 15.14 -11.36
N ASN A 281 7.05 13.94 -11.90
CA ASN A 281 8.13 13.00 -12.19
C ASN A 281 8.68 13.31 -13.60
N PRO A 282 9.97 13.67 -13.75
CA PRO A 282 10.55 13.98 -15.06
C PRO A 282 10.70 12.75 -15.98
N TRP A 283 10.34 11.54 -15.54
CA TRP A 283 10.43 10.33 -16.35
C TRP A 283 9.12 10.08 -17.14
N PRO A 284 9.12 10.24 -18.48
CA PRO A 284 8.06 9.70 -19.29
C PRO A 284 8.17 8.17 -19.27
N ALA A 285 7.12 7.44 -18.88
CA ALA A 285 7.14 5.98 -19.03
C ALA A 285 7.48 5.63 -20.48
N VAL A 286 8.53 4.83 -20.65
CA VAL A 286 8.94 4.33 -21.97
C VAL A 286 8.07 3.12 -22.33
N VAL A 287 7.74 2.27 -21.35
CA VAL A 287 6.70 1.24 -21.49
C VAL A 287 5.31 1.90 -21.38
N LYS A 288 4.85 2.47 -22.50
CA LYS A 288 3.45 2.91 -22.64
C LYS A 288 2.55 1.73 -22.95
N THR A 289 2.12 1.02 -21.92
CA THR A 289 0.81 0.38 -21.99
C THR A 289 -0.19 1.35 -21.44
N VAL A 290 -0.62 2.32 -22.25
CA VAL A 290 -1.80 3.11 -21.90
C VAL A 290 -2.97 2.13 -21.91
N SER A 291 -3.22 1.51 -20.76
CA SER A 291 -4.45 0.77 -20.55
C SER A 291 -5.57 1.80 -20.68
N PRO A 292 -6.56 1.60 -21.57
CA PRO A 292 -7.76 2.44 -21.68
C PRO A 292 -8.46 2.65 -20.32
N MET A 293 -8.18 1.77 -19.36
CA MET A 293 -8.67 1.75 -17.98
C MET A 293 -8.55 3.06 -17.20
N PHE A 294 -7.46 3.82 -17.29
CA PHE A 294 -7.35 5.04 -16.47
C PHE A 294 -8.40 6.08 -16.89
N TRP A 295 -8.67 6.16 -18.19
CA TRP A 295 -9.70 7.03 -18.76
C TRP A 295 -11.11 6.46 -18.59
N ASP A 296 -11.27 5.14 -18.66
CA ASP A 296 -12.57 4.48 -18.48
C ASP A 296 -13.04 4.50 -17.02
N VAL A 297 -12.14 4.30 -16.06
CA VAL A 297 -12.46 4.35 -14.62
C VAL A 297 -12.78 5.79 -14.21
N TYR A 298 -12.01 6.77 -14.70
CA TYR A 298 -12.34 8.19 -14.57
C TYR A 298 -13.69 8.53 -15.22
N GLY A 299 -13.95 8.00 -16.42
CA GLY A 299 -15.21 8.15 -17.15
C GLY A 299 -16.40 7.53 -16.42
N TYR A 300 -16.24 6.34 -15.85
CA TYR A 300 -17.26 5.60 -15.11
C TYR A 300 -17.59 6.26 -13.77
N PHE A 301 -16.60 6.76 -13.03
CA PHE A 301 -16.84 7.52 -11.80
C PHE A 301 -17.49 8.88 -12.08
N LYS A 302 -17.17 9.50 -13.22
CA LYS A 302 -17.82 10.73 -13.70
C LYS A 302 -19.27 10.48 -14.12
N SER A 303 -19.60 9.32 -14.68
CA SER A 303 -20.95 8.99 -15.17
C SER A 303 -21.89 8.36 -14.14
N SER A 304 -21.36 7.76 -13.06
CA SER A 304 -22.15 6.99 -12.08
C SER A 304 -22.72 7.79 -10.91
N GLY A 305 -22.35 9.06 -10.75
CA GLY A 305 -22.84 9.90 -9.62
C GLY A 305 -22.42 9.44 -8.22
N LEU A 306 -21.69 8.32 -8.11
CA LEU A 306 -21.22 7.67 -6.88
C LEU A 306 -19.82 8.12 -6.45
N GLY A 307 -19.17 9.00 -7.23
CA GLY A 307 -17.80 9.47 -7.01
C GLY A 307 -17.54 10.23 -5.69
N GLY A 308 -18.56 10.49 -4.88
CA GLY A 308 -18.45 11.28 -3.65
C GLY A 308 -18.08 10.51 -2.38
N TYR A 309 -18.28 9.18 -2.30
CA TYR A 309 -18.32 8.51 -0.98
C TYR A 309 -17.35 7.34 -0.74
N LEU A 310 -16.66 6.82 -1.76
CA LEU A 310 -15.56 5.83 -1.59
C LEU A 310 -14.18 6.39 -1.94
N TYR A 311 -14.11 7.69 -2.18
CA TYR A 311 -12.94 8.44 -2.60
C TYR A 311 -12.13 8.95 -1.39
N LEU A 312 -11.67 8.07 -0.51
CA LEU A 312 -10.68 8.49 0.52
C LEU A 312 -9.36 7.71 0.48
N TYR A 313 -9.32 6.57 -0.23
CA TYR A 313 -8.08 5.85 -0.49
C TYR A 313 -7.50 6.14 -1.89
N ALA A 314 -8.35 6.44 -2.88
CA ALA A 314 -7.95 6.86 -4.23
C ALA A 314 -7.62 8.37 -4.37
N TYR A 315 -7.93 9.19 -3.35
CA TYR A 315 -7.82 10.66 -3.41
C TYR A 315 -6.39 11.20 -3.48
N THR A 316 -5.38 10.36 -3.28
CA THR A 316 -3.98 10.82 -3.40
C THR A 316 -3.46 10.87 -4.84
N THR A 317 -4.28 10.55 -5.84
CA THR A 317 -3.87 10.63 -7.26
C THR A 317 -4.77 11.52 -8.13
N LEU A 318 -6.03 11.76 -7.78
CA LEU A 318 -7.03 12.22 -8.77
C LEU A 318 -7.50 13.68 -8.68
N GLU A 319 -7.04 14.49 -7.73
CA GLU A 319 -7.40 15.92 -7.67
C GLU A 319 -6.35 16.90 -8.21
N ILE A 320 -5.19 16.42 -8.68
CA ILE A 320 -4.12 17.29 -9.23
C ILE A 320 -4.13 17.39 -10.77
N LEU A 321 -5.01 16.65 -11.47
CA LEU A 321 -5.13 16.71 -12.94
C LEU A 321 -6.39 17.45 -13.43
N GLY A 322 -6.77 18.55 -12.79
CA GLY A 322 -7.97 19.30 -13.20
C GLY A 322 -8.06 20.76 -12.77
N GLY A 323 -6.94 21.49 -12.76
CA GLY A 323 -6.95 22.94 -12.71
C GLY A 323 -7.56 23.54 -13.98
N SER A 324 -8.46 24.49 -13.80
CA SER A 324 -9.36 25.13 -14.77
C SER A 324 -8.70 25.89 -15.94
N GLY A 325 -9.28 25.72 -17.14
CA GLY A 325 -9.55 26.79 -18.12
C GLY A 325 -8.60 26.92 -19.31
N PHE A 326 -9.12 26.74 -20.55
CA PHE A 326 -9.03 27.70 -21.67
C PHE A 326 -9.91 27.24 -22.85
N ASN A 327 -10.69 28.18 -23.39
CA ASN A 327 -11.52 28.05 -24.61
C ASN A 327 -10.65 27.83 -25.87
N VAL A 328 -11.24 27.23 -26.92
CA VAL A 328 -11.30 27.78 -28.31
C VAL A 328 -11.78 26.71 -29.33
N LEU A 329 -12.96 27.00 -29.90
CA LEU A 329 -13.42 26.81 -31.30
C LEU A 329 -13.45 25.42 -31.99
N LYS A 330 -14.70 25.05 -32.34
CA LYS A 330 -15.22 24.75 -33.70
C LYS A 330 -14.24 24.22 -34.76
N SER A 331 -14.59 23.07 -35.32
CA SER A 331 -14.71 22.83 -36.78
C SER A 331 -15.00 21.34 -37.00
N ALA A 332 -16.21 21.01 -37.47
CA ALA A 332 -16.48 20.31 -38.74
C ALA A 332 -15.87 18.89 -38.81
N SER A 333 -16.54 17.83 -39.23
CA SER A 333 -17.82 17.63 -39.90
C SER A 333 -17.87 16.12 -40.19
N SER A 334 -19.08 15.55 -40.21
CA SER A 334 -19.50 14.42 -41.07
C SER A 334 -18.52 13.28 -41.36
N VAL A 335 -18.92 12.04 -41.07
CA VAL A 335 -19.43 11.10 -42.09
C VAL A 335 -20.05 9.92 -41.34
N VAL A 336 -21.37 9.81 -41.52
CA VAL A 336 -22.31 8.67 -41.39
C VAL A 336 -22.20 7.77 -40.16
#